data_AF-H1VSG7-F1
#
_entry.id   AF-H1VSG7-F1
#
_cell.length_a   1.000
_cell.length_b   1.000
_cell.length_c   1.000
_cell.angle_alpha   90.00
_cell.angle_beta   90.00
_cell.angle_gamma   90.00
#
_symmetry.space_group_name_H-M   'P 1'
#
loop_
_entity.id
_entity.type
_entity.pdbx_description
1 polymer ?
#
loop_
_entity_poly.entity_id
_entity_poly.type
_entity_poly.pdbx_seq_one_letter_code
_entity_poly.pdbx_strand_id
1 'polypeptide(L)'
;MLQLPWGTLTDVWSFGNAILSLVHGGGYHHFDPGWEGIKPDDQDYELTVLKRMYHSVGPFPPSIADIVDADTFEVVHFLNRQGPPQRPLQRWATEQLPQADSQFMRRILKLDPRDRPTVEQILQDE
;
A
#
# COMPACT_ATOMS: atom_id res chain seq x y z
N MET A 1 6.72 5.66 -11.45
CA MET A 1 5.34 5.15 -11.48
C MET A 1 4.46 5.79 -10.40
N LEU A 2 3.13 5.87 -10.64
CA LEU A 2 2.10 6.66 -9.95
C LEU A 2 2.22 8.20 -10.07
N GLN A 3 3.42 8.77 -9.94
CA GLN A 3 3.69 10.22 -10.06
C GLN A 3 2.74 11.12 -9.25
N LEU A 4 2.17 10.59 -8.17
CA LEU A 4 1.22 11.32 -7.35
C LEU A 4 1.96 12.44 -6.58
N PRO A 5 1.31 13.60 -6.36
CA PRO A 5 1.90 14.68 -5.61
C PRO A 5 2.34 14.23 -4.22
N TRP A 6 3.54 14.67 -3.81
CA TRP A 6 3.99 14.54 -2.42
C TRP A 6 3.21 15.50 -1.53
N GLY A 7 2.75 15.03 -0.38
CA GLY A 7 2.01 15.82 0.59
C GLY A 7 1.53 14.99 1.77
N THR A 8 0.66 15.57 2.59
CA THR A 8 0.20 14.95 3.86
C THR A 8 -0.36 13.55 3.68
N LEU A 9 -1.09 13.28 2.60
CA LEU A 9 -1.64 11.95 2.33
C LEU A 9 -0.55 10.91 2.05
N THR A 10 0.58 11.33 1.46
CA THR A 10 1.76 10.49 1.27
C THR A 10 2.49 10.27 2.59
N ASP A 11 2.53 11.27 3.48
CA ASP A 11 3.06 11.11 4.84
C ASP A 11 2.22 10.10 5.65
N VAL A 12 0.89 10.14 5.53
CA VAL A 12 -0.01 9.15 6.14
C VAL A 12 0.27 7.73 5.64
N TRP A 13 0.53 7.56 4.34
CA TRP A 13 0.96 6.26 3.79
C TRP A 13 2.30 5.80 4.37
N SER A 14 3.28 6.71 4.42
CA SER A 14 4.61 6.42 4.99
C SER A 14 4.54 6.10 6.48
N PHE A 15 3.66 6.77 7.23
CA PHE A 15 3.37 6.47 8.63
C PHE A 15 2.81 5.05 8.79
N GLY A 16 1.85 4.65 7.96
CA GLY A 16 1.37 3.28 7.93
C GLY A 16 2.49 2.28 7.70
N ASN A 17 3.36 2.53 6.72
CA ASN A 17 4.52 1.68 6.47
C ASN A 17 5.49 1.60 7.65
N ALA A 18 5.74 2.71 8.35
CA ALA A 18 6.58 2.72 9.53
C ALA A 18 5.99 1.84 10.65
N ILE A 19 4.68 1.91 10.89
CA ILE A 19 4.00 1.03 11.86
C ILE A 19 4.15 -0.44 11.46
N LEU A 20 3.96 -0.77 10.17
CA LEU A 20 4.17 -2.14 9.69
C LEU A 20 5.57 -2.64 10.00
N SER A 21 6.59 -1.82 9.72
CA SER A 21 7.97 -2.14 10.02
C SER A 21 8.21 -2.35 11.51
N LEU A 22 7.61 -1.52 12.37
CA LEU A 22 7.76 -1.61 13.82
C LEU A 22 7.09 -2.86 14.40
N VAL A 23 5.89 -3.20 13.93
CA VAL A 23 5.13 -4.39 14.37
C VAL A 23 5.89 -5.67 14.02
N HIS A 24 6.44 -5.75 12.81
CA HIS A 24 7.14 -6.97 12.37
C HIS A 24 8.63 -6.99 12.81
N GLY A 25 9.21 -5.82 13.09
CA GLY A 25 10.61 -5.67 13.50
C GLY A 25 11.63 -6.06 12.42
N GLY A 26 12.90 -6.17 12.81
CA GLY A 26 13.94 -6.80 11.98
C GLY A 26 14.28 -6.12 10.65
N GLY A 27 13.98 -4.83 10.48
CA GLY A 27 14.17 -4.14 9.20
C GLY A 27 13.15 -4.55 8.13
N TYR A 28 11.98 -5.05 8.55
CA TYR A 28 10.92 -5.47 7.65
C TYR A 28 10.33 -4.27 6.88
N HIS A 29 10.48 -4.27 5.56
CA HIS A 29 9.87 -3.27 4.67
C HIS A 29 8.92 -3.97 3.70
N HIS A 30 7.62 -3.95 4.02
CA HIS A 30 6.62 -4.83 3.41
C HIS A 30 6.56 -4.74 1.86
N PHE A 31 6.59 -3.52 1.32
CA PHE A 31 6.50 -3.30 -0.12
C PHE A 31 7.85 -3.27 -0.84
N ASP A 32 8.97 -3.22 -0.10
CA ASP A 32 10.30 -3.14 -0.69
C ASP A 32 10.75 -4.50 -1.25
N PRO A 33 10.98 -4.63 -2.56
CA PRO A 33 11.44 -5.87 -3.16
C PRO A 33 12.92 -6.17 -2.99
N GLY A 34 13.66 -5.35 -2.24
CA GLY A 34 15.10 -5.56 -1.98
C GLY A 34 15.47 -6.94 -1.44
N TRP A 35 14.59 -7.60 -0.67
CA TRP A 35 14.83 -8.97 -0.19
C TRP A 35 14.78 -10.05 -1.29
N GLU A 36 14.21 -9.73 -2.46
CA GLU A 36 14.25 -10.56 -3.67
C GLU A 36 15.46 -10.21 -4.55
N GLY A 37 16.32 -9.27 -4.12
CA GLY A 37 17.48 -8.80 -4.87
C GLY A 37 17.17 -7.72 -5.92
N ILE A 38 15.91 -7.28 -6.01
CA ILE A 38 15.48 -6.23 -6.94
C ILE A 38 15.80 -4.86 -6.33
N LYS A 39 16.61 -4.08 -7.03
CA LYS A 39 17.13 -2.78 -6.59
C LYS A 39 16.28 -1.63 -7.14
N PRO A 40 16.29 -0.44 -6.51
CA PRO A 40 15.52 0.71 -6.98
C PRO A 40 15.76 1.11 -8.44
N ASP A 41 16.97 0.89 -8.95
CA ASP A 41 17.34 1.21 -10.33
C ASP A 41 16.95 0.12 -11.34
N ASP A 42 16.44 -1.03 -10.87
CA ASP A 42 15.99 -2.11 -11.75
C ASP A 42 14.65 -1.73 -12.40
N GLN A 43 14.52 -2.03 -13.69
CA GLN A 43 13.33 -1.71 -14.48
C GLN A 43 12.03 -2.27 -13.87
N ASP A 44 12.10 -3.44 -13.24
CA ASP A 44 10.95 -4.12 -12.65
C ASP A 44 10.63 -3.68 -11.21
N TYR A 45 11.45 -2.81 -10.61
CA TYR A 45 11.31 -2.42 -9.20
C TYR A 45 9.95 -1.81 -8.91
N GLU A 46 9.59 -0.76 -9.65
CA GLU A 46 8.32 -0.06 -9.44
C GLU A 46 7.14 -1.02 -9.65
N LEU A 47 7.17 -1.84 -10.71
CA LEU A 47 6.09 -2.78 -11.05
C LEU A 47 5.89 -3.82 -9.93
N THR A 48 7.01 -4.30 -9.38
CA THR A 48 7.00 -5.23 -8.26
C THR A 48 6.39 -4.59 -7.01
N VAL A 49 6.74 -3.33 -6.72
CA VAL A 49 6.13 -2.55 -5.62
C VAL A 49 4.61 -2.45 -5.80
N LEU A 50 4.12 -2.05 -6.98
CA LEU A 50 2.67 -1.96 -7.22
C LEU A 50 1.96 -3.31 -7.15
N LYS A 51 2.59 -4.37 -7.66
CA LYS A 51 2.03 -5.72 -7.57
C LYS A 51 1.89 -6.18 -6.12
N ARG A 52 2.86 -5.83 -5.26
CA ARG A 52 2.78 -6.09 -3.82
C ARG A 52 1.70 -5.24 -3.17
N MET A 53 1.62 -3.96 -3.48
CA MET A 53 0.52 -3.10 -3.03
C MET A 53 -0.83 -3.72 -3.39
N TYR A 54 -1.03 -4.12 -4.64
CA TYR A 54 -2.24 -4.81 -5.10
C TYR A 54 -2.56 -6.07 -4.28
N HIS A 55 -1.57 -6.96 -4.13
CA HIS A 55 -1.78 -8.22 -3.43
C HIS A 55 -2.03 -8.05 -1.93
N SER A 56 -1.51 -6.98 -1.32
CA SER A 56 -1.63 -6.71 0.10
C SER A 56 -2.87 -5.88 0.43
N VAL A 57 -3.05 -4.71 -0.17
CA VAL A 57 -4.10 -3.77 0.26
C VAL A 57 -5.37 -3.85 -0.58
N GLY A 58 -5.33 -4.56 -1.70
CA GLY A 58 -6.50 -4.84 -2.53
C GLY A 58 -6.39 -4.32 -3.96
N PRO A 59 -7.44 -4.47 -4.77
CA PRO A 59 -7.48 -3.87 -6.09
C PRO A 59 -7.43 -2.36 -6.01
N PHE A 60 -6.79 -1.73 -6.99
CA PHE A 60 -6.83 -0.28 -7.12
C PHE A 60 -8.28 0.15 -7.40
N PRO A 61 -8.80 1.14 -6.67
CA PRO A 61 -10.16 1.61 -6.87
C PRO A 61 -10.29 2.29 -8.23
N PRO A 62 -11.47 2.26 -8.88
CA PRO A 62 -11.68 2.92 -10.17
C PRO A 62 -11.35 4.42 -10.15
N SER A 63 -11.53 5.08 -9.01
CA SER A 63 -11.24 6.50 -8.80
C SER A 63 -9.77 6.86 -9.08
N ILE A 64 -8.83 5.92 -8.96
CA ILE A 64 -7.41 6.17 -9.23
C ILE A 64 -7.16 6.72 -10.63
N ALA A 65 -8.02 6.37 -11.59
CA ALA A 65 -7.96 6.82 -12.98
C ALA A 65 -8.04 8.34 -13.12
N ASP A 66 -8.64 9.04 -12.15
CA ASP A 66 -8.78 10.49 -12.17
C ASP A 66 -7.47 11.22 -11.87
N ILE A 67 -6.48 10.53 -11.29
CA ILE A 67 -5.28 11.15 -10.69
C ILE A 67 -3.96 10.54 -11.18
N VAL A 68 -4.00 9.58 -12.09
CA VAL A 68 -2.81 8.96 -12.70
C VAL A 68 -2.74 9.25 -14.19
N ASP A 69 -1.54 9.19 -14.76
CA ASP A 69 -1.35 9.25 -16.21
C ASP A 69 -1.82 7.97 -16.93
N ALA A 70 -1.90 8.03 -18.27
CA ALA A 70 -2.39 6.93 -19.09
C ALA A 70 -1.54 5.66 -18.97
N ASP A 71 -0.20 5.81 -18.93
CA ASP A 71 0.71 4.66 -18.83
C ASP A 71 0.54 3.93 -17.50
N THR A 72 0.42 4.68 -16.40
CA THR A 72 0.15 4.16 -15.07
C THR A 72 -1.24 3.52 -14.99
N PHE A 73 -2.24 4.14 -15.61
CA PHE A 73 -3.60 3.58 -15.67
C PHE A 73 -3.61 2.20 -16.32
N GLU A 74 -2.89 2.01 -17.43
CA GLU A 74 -2.78 0.70 -18.09
C GLU A 74 -2.16 -0.36 -17.18
N VAL A 75 -1.10 -0.02 -16.43
CA VAL A 75 -0.48 -0.92 -15.46
C VAL A 75 -1.46 -1.30 -14.34
N VAL A 76 -2.14 -0.31 -13.77
CA VAL A 76 -3.14 -0.53 -12.71
C VAL A 76 -4.30 -1.38 -13.21
N HIS A 77 -4.81 -1.09 -14.41
CA HIS A 77 -5.88 -1.84 -15.05
C HIS A 77 -5.45 -3.29 -15.30
N PHE A 78 -4.23 -3.50 -15.79
CA PHE A 78 -3.65 -4.83 -15.97
C PHE A 78 -3.58 -5.62 -14.65
N LEU A 79 -3.09 -5.01 -13.57
CA LEU A 79 -3.03 -5.64 -12.24
C LEU A 79 -4.42 -6.04 -11.73
N ASN A 80 -5.40 -5.14 -11.83
CA ASN A 80 -6.78 -5.40 -11.42
C ASN A 80 -7.43 -6.57 -12.19
N ARG A 81 -6.96 -6.89 -13.39
CA ARG A 81 -7.46 -8.02 -14.21
C ARG A 81 -6.80 -9.37 -13.88
N GLN A 82 -5.75 -9.41 -13.06
CA GLN A 82 -5.04 -10.65 -12.73
C GLN A 82 -5.80 -11.57 -11.74
N GLY A 83 -7.01 -11.22 -11.35
CA GLY A 83 -7.80 -11.96 -10.36
C GLY A 83 -7.54 -11.49 -8.92
N PRO A 84 -8.18 -12.09 -7.91
CA PRO A 84 -8.23 -11.53 -6.57
C PRO A 84 -6.83 -11.42 -5.91
N PRO A 85 -6.61 -10.42 -5.03
CA PRO A 85 -5.40 -10.30 -4.22
C PRO A 85 -5.05 -11.59 -3.49
N GLN A 86 -3.80 -12.05 -3.59
CA GLN A 86 -3.40 -13.36 -3.05
C GLN A 86 -3.06 -13.32 -1.55
N ARG A 87 -2.64 -12.17 -1.03
CA ARG A 87 -2.21 -12.00 0.37
C ARG A 87 -2.79 -10.71 0.97
N PRO A 88 -4.12 -10.53 0.98
CA PRO A 88 -4.71 -9.31 1.48
C PRO A 88 -4.29 -9.10 2.94
N LEU A 89 -4.22 -7.84 3.41
CA LEU A 89 -3.95 -7.47 4.82
C LEU A 89 -4.85 -8.24 5.81
N GLN A 90 -5.99 -8.76 5.35
CA GLN A 90 -6.88 -9.68 6.07
C GLN A 90 -6.25 -11.03 6.45
N ARG A 91 -5.23 -11.49 5.73
CA ARG A 91 -4.49 -12.72 6.01
C ARG A 91 -3.22 -12.49 6.81
N TRP A 92 -2.94 -11.25 7.23
CA TRP A 92 -2.06 -11.04 8.37
C TRP A 92 -2.85 -11.50 9.58
N ALA A 93 -2.76 -12.80 9.83
CA ALA A 93 -3.57 -13.51 10.79
C ALA A 93 -3.48 -12.81 12.16
N THR A 94 -4.50 -13.04 12.97
CA THR A 94 -4.59 -12.74 14.41
C THR A 94 -3.34 -13.11 15.23
N GLU A 95 -2.39 -13.85 14.67
CA GLU A 95 -1.07 -14.16 15.25
C GLU A 95 -0.04 -13.01 15.12
N GLN A 96 -0.19 -12.09 14.16
CA GLN A 96 0.77 -11.00 13.92
C GLN A 96 0.23 -9.62 14.33
N LEU A 97 -1.08 -9.40 14.24
CA LEU A 97 -1.72 -8.15 14.65
C LEU A 97 -3.08 -8.41 15.31
N PRO A 98 -3.35 -7.80 16.49
CA PRO A 98 -4.70 -7.69 17.04
C PRO A 98 -5.71 -7.13 16.02
N GLN A 99 -6.98 -7.50 16.18
CA GLN A 99 -8.03 -7.10 15.24
C GLN A 99 -8.17 -5.58 15.12
N ALA A 100 -8.05 -4.84 16.23
CA ALA A 100 -8.11 -3.38 16.25
C ALA A 100 -6.99 -2.78 15.38
N ASP A 101 -5.75 -3.19 15.60
CA ASP A 101 -4.59 -2.74 14.83
C ASP A 101 -4.71 -3.08 13.33
N SER A 102 -5.24 -4.26 12.98
CA SER A 102 -5.50 -4.61 11.57
C SER A 102 -6.53 -3.69 10.93
N GLN A 103 -7.57 -3.26 11.67
CA GLN A 103 -8.56 -2.31 11.16
C GLN A 103 -7.96 -0.92 10.98
N PHE A 104 -7.20 -0.45 11.97
CA PHE A 104 -6.45 0.80 11.90
C PHE A 104 -5.54 0.83 10.67
N MET A 105 -4.75 -0.22 10.46
CA MET A 105 -3.85 -0.32 9.30
C MET A 105 -4.60 -0.30 7.96
N ARG A 106 -5.77 -0.94 7.86
CA ARG A 106 -6.59 -0.91 6.63
C ARG A 106 -7.24 0.45 6.36
N ARG A 107 -7.46 1.24 7.41
CA ARG A 107 -7.97 2.61 7.28
C ARG A 107 -6.88 3.51 6.70
N ILE A 108 -5.63 3.36 7.14
CA ILE A 108 -4.48 4.15 6.70
C ILE A 108 -3.98 3.74 5.30
N LEU A 109 -3.80 2.44 5.06
CA LEU A 109 -3.17 1.93 3.83
C LEU A 109 -4.18 1.83 2.68
N LYS A 110 -4.59 3.00 2.15
CA LYS A 110 -5.43 3.12 0.95
C LYS A 110 -4.60 3.44 -0.29
N LEU A 111 -4.93 2.76 -1.39
CA LEU A 111 -4.28 2.95 -2.69
C LEU A 111 -4.59 4.33 -3.28
N ASP A 112 -5.85 4.77 -3.22
CA ASP A 112 -6.21 6.14 -3.53
C ASP A 112 -5.87 7.04 -2.33
N PRO A 113 -5.00 8.05 -2.49
CA PRO A 113 -4.68 8.97 -1.42
C PRO A 113 -5.90 9.68 -0.84
N ARG A 114 -6.93 9.95 -1.65
CA ARG A 114 -8.13 10.69 -1.24
C ARG A 114 -9.01 9.92 -0.25
N ASP A 115 -8.84 8.60 -0.19
CA ASP A 115 -9.55 7.72 0.74
C ASP A 115 -8.84 7.60 2.11
N ARG A 116 -7.62 8.15 2.23
CA ARG A 116 -6.85 8.07 3.48
C ARG A 116 -7.43 9.04 4.52
N PRO A 117 -7.42 8.66 5.81
CA PRO A 117 -7.83 9.56 6.88
C PRO A 117 -6.84 10.74 7.00
N THR A 118 -7.37 11.85 7.51
CA THR A 118 -6.54 12.98 7.99
C THR A 118 -5.77 12.60 9.25
N VAL A 119 -4.74 13.36 9.58
CA VAL A 119 -3.94 13.13 10.79
C VAL A 119 -4.81 13.26 12.05
N GLU A 120 -5.71 14.22 12.09
CA GLU A 120 -6.65 14.45 13.19
C GLU A 120 -7.57 13.24 13.39
N GLN A 121 -8.05 12.65 12.29
CA GLN A 121 -8.87 11.44 12.34
C GLN A 121 -8.10 10.20 12.79
N ILE A 122 -6.80 10.11 12.50
CA ILE A 122 -5.93 9.04 12.98
C ILE A 122 -5.71 9.17 14.49
N LEU A 123 -5.52 10.39 14.99
CA LEU A 123 -5.31 10.63 16.43
C LEU A 123 -6.56 10.42 17.28
N GLN A 124 -7.74 10.38 16.66
CA GLN A 124 -9.03 10.09 17.29
C GLN A 124 -9.46 8.63 17.14
N ASP A 125 -8.63 7.77 16.54
CA ASP A 125 -8.90 6.34 16.43
C ASP A 125 -8.73 5.68 17.81
N GLU A 126 -9.74 4.90 18.25
CA GLU A 126 -9.79 4.25 19.57
C GLU A 126 -9.26 2.81 19.55
#